data_AF-A0A961R9A5-F1
#
_entry.id   AF-A0A961R9A5-F1
#
_cell.length_a   1.000
_cell.length_b   1.000
_cell.length_c   1.000
_cell.angle_alpha   90.00
_cell.angle_beta   90.00
_cell.angle_gamma   90.00
#
_symmetry.space_group_name_H-M   'P 1'
#
loop_
_entity.id
_entity.type
_entity.pdbx_description
1 polymer ?
#
loop_
_entity_poly.entity_id
_entity_poly.type
_entity_poly.pdbx_seq_one_letter_code
_entity_poly.pdbx_strand_id
1 'polypeptide(L)'
;CDGYTVNFRSVTQFQTGETGARLVDQQVATFEDPTADLFTFVTKSFIDEKLDKEVKGTARHSDDSKVKVELEKPDPAEVALTPAHFPAAHMIDLLDRARKGETFYETSIYDGTDTADKVLTTTVVIGAKKKAEPADGDTKAAGELGMQDFWPVSIAYFDDPEPDTDASPIYRIGFKLYDNGVARDFETDYGEFRIRGQLVTLDLLDAPACK
;
A
#
# COMPACT_ATOMS: atom_id res chain seq x y z
N CYS A 1 -10.46 -13.05 -12.97
CA CYS A 1 -11.46 -12.64 -13.98
C CYS A 1 -12.15 -11.33 -13.65
N ASP A 2 -12.19 -10.91 -12.38
CA ASP A 2 -13.03 -9.78 -11.97
C ASP A 2 -12.25 -8.58 -11.41
N GLY A 3 -10.92 -8.61 -11.42
CA GLY A 3 -10.07 -7.61 -10.74
C GLY A 3 -9.80 -7.92 -9.26
N TYR A 4 -9.28 -6.94 -8.54
CA TYR A 4 -8.87 -6.99 -7.14
C TYR A 4 -9.60 -5.91 -6.34
N THR A 5 -10.38 -6.30 -5.34
CA THR A 5 -10.96 -5.36 -4.37
C THR A 5 -10.16 -5.40 -3.07
N VAL A 6 -9.72 -4.23 -2.59
CA VAL A 6 -9.04 -4.10 -1.30
C VAL A 6 -9.81 -3.14 -0.41
N ASN A 7 -10.16 -3.61 0.79
CA ASN A 7 -10.71 -2.78 1.86
C ASN A 7 -9.70 -2.75 3.01
N PHE A 8 -9.34 -1.56 3.46
CA PHE A 8 -8.40 -1.35 4.54
C PHE A 8 -8.96 -0.32 5.53
N ARG A 9 -8.81 -0.60 6.82
CA ARG A 9 -9.17 0.34 7.89
C ARG A 9 -8.02 0.47 8.87
N SER A 10 -7.56 1.70 9.08
CA SER A 10 -6.56 2.03 10.09
C SER A 10 -7.19 2.90 11.17
N VAL A 11 -7.12 2.46 12.42
CA VAL A 11 -7.59 3.24 13.57
C VAL A 11 -6.42 3.48 14.49
N THR A 12 -6.02 4.75 14.65
CA THR A 12 -4.88 5.16 15.47
C THR A 12 -5.33 6.17 16.51
N GLN A 13 -5.01 5.91 17.78
CA GLN A 13 -5.23 6.86 18.87
C GLN A 13 -3.90 7.49 19.28
N PHE A 14 -3.74 8.79 19.03
CA PHE A 14 -2.59 9.56 19.47
C PHE A 14 -2.86 10.13 20.86
N GLN A 15 -1.91 9.99 21.78
CA GLN A 15 -1.97 10.64 23.08
C GLN A 15 -0.84 11.66 23.19
N THR A 16 -1.20 12.94 23.19
CA THR A 16 -0.26 14.06 23.32
C THR A 16 -0.54 14.80 24.62
N GLY A 17 0.53 15.15 25.36
CA GLY A 17 0.41 15.73 26.71
C GLY A 17 -0.36 17.05 26.77
N GLU A 18 -0.40 17.81 25.67
CA GLU A 18 -0.99 19.15 25.62
C GLU A 18 -2.44 19.18 25.12
N THR A 19 -2.83 18.25 24.23
CA THR A 19 -4.11 18.30 23.51
C THR A 19 -5.03 17.12 23.80
N GLY A 20 -4.61 16.19 24.66
CA GLY A 20 -5.38 14.99 25.01
C GLY A 20 -5.26 13.88 23.96
N ALA A 21 -6.20 12.94 23.98
CA ALA A 21 -6.24 11.86 23.00
C ALA A 21 -6.95 12.32 21.71
N ARG A 22 -6.38 11.99 20.55
CA ARG A 22 -6.97 12.18 19.23
C ARG A 22 -7.16 10.82 18.56
N LEU A 23 -8.37 10.55 18.07
CA LEU A 23 -8.67 9.34 17.31
C LEU A 23 -8.69 9.66 15.81
N VAL A 24 -7.85 8.98 15.04
CA VAL A 24 -7.83 9.03 13.58
C VAL A 24 -8.29 7.67 13.06
N ASP A 25 -9.38 7.65 12.29
CA ASP A 25 -9.90 6.45 11.62
C ASP A 25 -9.88 6.70 10.10
N GLN A 26 -9.07 5.93 9.38
CA GLN A 26 -8.99 5.97 7.92
C GLN A 26 -9.61 4.70 7.35
N GLN A 27 -10.55 4.88 6.44
CA GLN A 27 -11.25 3.81 5.73
C GLN A 27 -10.96 3.96 4.24
N VAL A 28 -10.33 2.95 3.67
CA VAL A 28 -9.92 2.90 2.27
C VAL A 28 -10.63 1.73 1.60
N ALA A 29 -11.24 1.99 0.44
CA ALA A 29 -11.76 0.96 -0.44
C ALA A 29 -11.26 1.23 -1.85
N THR A 30 -10.69 0.21 -2.49
CA THR A 30 -10.17 0.28 -3.85
C THR A 30 -10.61 -0.91 -4.67
N PHE A 31 -10.65 -0.71 -5.98
CA PHE A 31 -10.86 -1.77 -6.95
C PHE A 31 -9.92 -1.56 -8.14
N GLU A 32 -9.18 -2.61 -8.52
CA GLU A 32 -8.27 -2.61 -9.64
C GLU A 32 -8.65 -3.71 -10.63
N ASP A 33 -8.88 -3.36 -11.89
CA ASP A 33 -9.07 -4.29 -13.00
C ASP A 33 -7.88 -4.19 -13.97
N PRO A 34 -6.93 -5.15 -13.92
CA PRO A 34 -5.77 -5.15 -14.81
C PRO A 34 -6.13 -5.36 -16.29
N THR A 35 -7.33 -5.85 -16.61
CA THR A 35 -7.75 -6.07 -17.99
C THR A 35 -8.36 -4.83 -18.64
N ALA A 36 -8.84 -3.91 -17.79
CA ALA A 36 -9.46 -2.65 -18.21
C ALA A 36 -8.58 -1.43 -17.88
N ASP A 37 -7.35 -1.65 -17.44
CA ASP A 37 -6.41 -0.64 -16.94
C ASP A 37 -7.09 0.38 -16.02
N LEU A 38 -7.86 -0.14 -15.06
CA LEU A 38 -8.78 0.65 -14.24
C LEU A 38 -8.41 0.52 -12.76
N PHE A 39 -8.32 1.66 -12.08
CA PHE A 39 -8.22 1.75 -10.63
C PHE A 39 -9.24 2.73 -10.08
N THR A 40 -10.12 2.28 -9.19
CA THR A 40 -11.05 3.16 -8.47
C THR A 40 -10.69 3.15 -7.00
N PHE A 41 -10.82 4.31 -6.36
CA PHE A 41 -10.43 4.49 -4.96
C PHE A 41 -11.38 5.42 -4.24
N VAL A 42 -11.60 5.13 -2.96
CA VAL A 42 -12.21 6.04 -2.00
C VAL A 42 -11.49 5.92 -0.67
N THR A 43 -11.09 7.06 -0.13
CA THR A 43 -10.48 7.20 1.18
C THR A 43 -11.32 8.17 2.01
N LYS A 44 -11.77 7.73 3.18
CA LYS A 44 -12.46 8.55 4.17
C LYS A 44 -11.62 8.64 5.43
N SER A 45 -11.31 9.84 5.86
CA SER A 45 -10.60 10.13 7.10
C SER A 45 -11.58 10.73 8.10
N PHE A 46 -11.64 10.15 9.30
CA PHE A 46 -12.43 10.63 10.41
C PHE A 46 -11.50 11.05 11.56
N ILE A 47 -11.76 12.23 12.13
CA ILE A 47 -11.11 12.72 13.34
C ILE A 47 -12.15 12.79 14.45
N ASP A 48 -11.90 12.08 15.55
CA ASP A 48 -12.81 11.99 16.70
C ASP A 48 -14.25 11.66 16.25
N GLU A 49 -14.36 10.62 15.41
CA GLU A 49 -15.60 10.07 14.82
C GLU A 49 -16.32 10.98 13.82
N LYS A 50 -15.76 12.15 13.48
CA LYS A 50 -16.33 13.08 12.51
C LYS A 50 -15.58 12.99 11.19
N LEU A 51 -16.32 12.92 10.08
CA LEU A 51 -15.73 12.96 8.75
C LEU A 51 -14.96 14.26 8.57
N ASP A 52 -13.68 14.14 8.26
CA ASP A 52 -12.74 15.25 8.07
C ASP A 52 -12.41 15.43 6.59
N LYS A 53 -11.99 14.34 5.92
CA LYS A 53 -11.61 14.33 4.50
C LYS A 53 -12.25 13.14 3.78
N GLU A 54 -12.69 13.35 2.55
CA GLU A 54 -13.06 12.29 1.61
C GLU A 54 -12.39 12.56 0.27
N VAL A 55 -11.67 11.57 -0.22
CA VAL A 55 -11.02 11.58 -1.53
C VAL A 55 -11.54 10.40 -2.30
N LYS A 56 -12.05 10.65 -3.51
CA LYS A 56 -12.67 9.64 -4.35
C LYS A 56 -12.35 9.93 -5.78
N GLY A 57 -11.97 8.90 -6.54
CA GLY A 57 -11.73 9.06 -7.96
C GLY A 57 -11.55 7.75 -8.70
N THR A 58 -11.29 7.90 -9.99
CA THR A 58 -10.99 6.82 -10.92
C THR A 58 -9.74 7.18 -11.70
N ALA A 59 -8.79 6.25 -11.77
CA ALA A 59 -7.59 6.36 -12.58
C ALA A 59 -7.59 5.30 -13.68
N ARG A 60 -7.08 5.68 -14.86
CA ARG A 60 -6.89 4.79 -16.00
C ARG A 60 -5.57 5.09 -16.70
N HIS A 61 -4.91 4.07 -17.25
CA HIS A 61 -3.85 4.32 -18.22
C HIS A 61 -4.46 4.82 -19.53
N SER A 62 -3.90 5.88 -20.10
CA SER A 62 -4.29 6.40 -21.42
C SER A 62 -3.39 5.83 -22.52
N ASP A 63 -3.77 6.04 -23.79
CA ASP A 63 -3.02 5.57 -24.97
C ASP A 63 -1.55 6.07 -25.00
N ASP A 64 -1.26 7.21 -24.36
CA ASP A 64 0.08 7.78 -24.22
C ASP A 64 0.88 7.19 -23.04
N SER A 65 0.39 6.10 -22.43
CA SER A 65 0.92 5.47 -21.22
C SER A 65 0.89 6.34 -19.96
N LYS A 66 0.23 7.51 -20.01
CA LYS A 66 0.01 8.37 -18.83
C LYS A 66 -1.09 7.80 -17.95
N VAL A 67 -1.10 8.18 -16.67
CA VAL A 67 -2.24 7.91 -15.79
C VAL A 67 -3.20 9.09 -15.84
N LYS A 68 -4.40 8.90 -16.37
CA LYS A 68 -5.50 9.87 -16.30
C LYS A 68 -6.32 9.62 -15.03
N VAL A 69 -6.46 10.65 -14.20
CA VAL A 69 -7.24 10.60 -12.95
C VAL A 69 -8.44 11.53 -13.07
N GLU A 70 -9.61 11.01 -12.77
CA GLU A 70 -10.87 11.74 -12.63
C GLU A 70 -11.27 11.72 -11.14
N LEU A 71 -11.11 12.85 -10.46
CA LEU A 71 -11.48 13.04 -9.07
C LEU A 71 -12.96 13.44 -8.97
N GLU A 72 -13.68 12.83 -8.05
CA GLU A 72 -15.06 13.15 -7.69
C GLU A 72 -15.15 13.93 -6.37
N LYS A 73 -14.21 13.68 -5.45
CA LYS A 73 -14.12 14.30 -4.12
C LYS A 73 -12.67 14.65 -3.77
N PRO A 74 -12.43 15.73 -3.00
CA PRO A 74 -13.42 16.64 -2.41
C PRO A 74 -14.11 17.54 -3.44
N ASP A 75 -13.38 17.92 -4.49
CA ASP A 75 -13.85 18.71 -5.62
C ASP A 75 -13.57 17.97 -6.94
N PRO A 76 -14.47 18.06 -7.95
CA PRO A 76 -14.24 17.44 -9.24
C PRO A 76 -13.02 18.03 -9.95
N ALA A 77 -12.10 17.17 -10.40
CA ALA A 77 -10.92 17.57 -11.14
C ALA A 77 -10.45 16.45 -12.08
N GLU A 78 -9.72 16.83 -13.14
CA GLU A 78 -9.00 15.88 -13.99
C GLU A 78 -7.49 16.16 -13.92
N VAL A 79 -6.70 15.12 -13.71
CA VAL A 79 -5.25 15.20 -13.62
C VAL A 79 -4.63 14.20 -14.59
N ALA A 80 -3.58 14.60 -15.29
CA ALA A 80 -2.78 13.71 -16.12
C ALA A 80 -1.39 13.56 -15.48
N LEU A 81 -1.04 12.33 -15.13
CA LEU A 81 0.17 11.98 -14.38
C LEU A 81 1.12 11.14 -15.23
N THR A 82 2.35 11.00 -14.75
CA THR A 82 3.35 10.10 -15.33
C THR A 82 2.87 8.64 -15.27
N PRO A 83 3.42 7.76 -16.13
CA PRO A 83 3.13 6.33 -16.07
C PRO A 83 3.50 5.75 -14.69
N ALA A 84 2.60 4.95 -14.10
CA ALA A 84 2.82 4.31 -12.81
C ALA A 84 2.01 3.00 -12.68
N HIS A 85 2.43 2.10 -11.79
CA HIS A 85 1.63 0.94 -11.43
C HIS A 85 0.50 1.32 -10.47
N PHE A 86 -0.63 0.63 -10.58
CA PHE A 86 -1.64 0.61 -9.52
C PHE A 86 -1.25 -0.41 -8.43
N PRO A 87 -1.86 -0.34 -7.22
CA PRO A 87 -1.36 -1.08 -6.06
C PRO A 87 -1.30 -2.61 -6.21
N ALA A 88 -2.30 -3.24 -6.83
CA ALA A 88 -2.30 -4.68 -7.03
C ALA A 88 -1.26 -5.08 -8.09
N ALA A 89 -1.18 -4.36 -9.22
CA ALA A 89 -0.13 -4.55 -10.22
C ALA A 89 1.28 -4.37 -9.64
N HIS A 90 1.47 -3.39 -8.74
CA HIS A 90 2.74 -3.17 -8.04
C HIS A 90 3.11 -4.36 -7.15
N MET A 91 2.17 -4.91 -6.38
CA MET A 91 2.38 -6.10 -5.56
C MET A 91 2.67 -7.35 -6.40
N ILE A 92 2.00 -7.50 -7.55
CA ILE A 92 2.24 -8.61 -8.49
C ILE A 92 3.66 -8.52 -9.07
N ASP A 93 4.09 -7.34 -9.52
CA ASP A 93 5.46 -7.11 -10.01
C ASP A 93 6.51 -7.44 -8.93
N LEU A 94 6.27 -7.00 -7.69
CA LEU A 94 7.13 -7.32 -6.55
C LEU A 94 7.28 -8.82 -6.33
N LEU A 95 6.17 -9.56 -6.29
CA LEU A 95 6.18 -11.02 -6.11
C LEU A 95 6.92 -11.71 -7.26
N ASP A 96 6.71 -11.28 -8.50
CA ASP A 96 7.37 -11.85 -9.66
C ASP A 96 8.88 -11.61 -9.67
N ARG A 97 9.32 -10.41 -9.27
CA ARG A 97 10.74 -10.07 -9.09
C ARG A 97 11.37 -10.86 -7.95
N ALA A 98 10.67 -10.98 -6.82
CA ALA A 98 11.12 -11.79 -5.68
C ALA A 98 11.33 -13.25 -6.05
N ARG A 99 10.41 -13.83 -6.85
CA ARG A 99 10.52 -15.21 -7.39
C ARG A 99 11.69 -15.38 -8.34
N LYS A 100 12.00 -14.36 -9.15
CA LYS A 100 13.16 -14.32 -10.06
C LYS A 100 14.49 -14.10 -9.33
N GLY A 101 14.44 -13.79 -8.03
CA GLY A 101 15.64 -13.54 -7.21
C GLY A 101 16.19 -12.12 -7.34
N GLU A 102 15.42 -11.18 -7.88
CA GLU A 102 15.78 -9.76 -7.85
C GLU A 102 15.70 -9.24 -6.41
N THR A 103 16.67 -8.42 -6.01
CA THR A 103 16.80 -7.94 -4.62
C THR A 103 16.65 -6.43 -4.46
N PHE A 104 16.68 -5.69 -5.56
CA PHE A 104 16.65 -4.22 -5.56
C PHE A 104 16.13 -3.71 -6.90
N TYR A 105 15.13 -2.83 -6.87
CA TYR A 105 14.65 -2.13 -8.06
C TYR A 105 13.90 -0.85 -7.67
N GLU A 106 13.69 0.01 -8.66
CA GLU A 106 12.91 1.22 -8.56
C GLU A 106 11.72 1.14 -9.52
N THR A 107 10.57 1.67 -9.11
CA THR A 107 9.37 1.77 -9.94
C THR A 107 8.45 2.88 -9.43
N SER A 108 7.45 3.26 -10.22
CA SER A 108 6.48 4.30 -9.88
C SER A 108 5.14 3.69 -9.50
N ILE A 109 4.46 4.27 -8.51
CA ILE A 109 3.14 3.84 -8.04
C ILE A 109 2.15 5.01 -8.02
N TYR A 110 0.92 4.75 -8.43
CA TYR A 110 -0.25 5.59 -8.17
C TYR A 110 -1.22 4.79 -7.30
N ASP A 111 -1.40 5.22 -6.05
CA ASP A 111 -2.20 4.49 -5.05
C ASP A 111 -3.44 5.27 -4.57
N GLY A 112 -3.70 6.45 -5.14
CA GLY A 112 -4.84 7.30 -4.78
C GLY A 112 -4.79 7.85 -3.35
N THR A 113 -3.60 7.91 -2.74
CA THR A 113 -3.42 8.43 -1.37
C THR A 113 -3.31 9.96 -1.32
N ASP A 114 -3.39 10.51 -0.10
CA ASP A 114 -3.45 11.95 0.21
C ASP A 114 -4.48 12.74 -0.62
N THR A 115 -4.04 13.51 -1.62
CA THR A 115 -4.87 14.32 -2.53
C THR A 115 -5.13 13.63 -3.87
N ALA A 116 -4.57 12.42 -4.06
CA ALA A 116 -4.72 11.58 -5.24
C ALA A 116 -4.31 12.25 -6.57
N ASP A 117 -3.41 13.22 -6.51
CA ASP A 117 -2.95 14.06 -7.61
C ASP A 117 -1.44 13.88 -7.91
N LYS A 118 -0.81 12.85 -7.33
CA LYS A 118 0.62 12.58 -7.49
C LYS A 118 0.90 11.10 -7.77
N VAL A 119 1.98 10.88 -8.50
CA VAL A 119 2.67 9.59 -8.59
C VAL A 119 3.81 9.62 -7.58
N LEU A 120 4.07 8.49 -6.95
CA LEU A 120 5.21 8.32 -6.04
C LEU A 120 6.26 7.42 -6.69
N THR A 121 7.52 7.76 -6.47
CA THR A 121 8.63 6.86 -6.78
C THR A 121 8.85 5.91 -5.62
N THR A 122 9.03 4.62 -5.91
CA THR A 122 9.29 3.58 -4.91
C THR A 122 10.61 2.89 -5.17
N THR A 123 11.47 2.85 -4.14
CA THR A 123 12.63 1.96 -4.12
C THR A 123 12.27 0.73 -3.30
N VAL A 124 12.38 -0.45 -3.91
CA VAL A 124 12.04 -1.74 -3.30
C VAL A 124 13.32 -2.54 -3.05
N VAL A 125 13.49 -2.99 -1.81
CA VAL A 125 14.57 -3.88 -1.38
C VAL A 125 13.96 -5.20 -0.93
N ILE A 126 14.34 -6.28 -1.59
CA ILE A 126 13.90 -7.65 -1.29
C ILE A 126 15.07 -8.41 -0.67
N GLY A 127 14.93 -8.78 0.60
CA GLY A 127 15.88 -9.62 1.32
C GLY A 127 15.84 -11.07 0.86
N ALA A 128 16.88 -11.84 1.19
CA ALA A 128 16.90 -13.28 0.93
C ALA A 128 15.69 -13.97 1.57
N LYS A 129 15.12 -14.96 0.86
CA LYS A 129 14.01 -15.78 1.37
C LYS A 129 14.44 -16.48 2.67
N LYS A 130 13.62 -16.35 3.72
CA LYS A 130 13.87 -16.92 5.04
C LYS A 130 12.79 -17.92 5.39
N LYS A 131 13.19 -18.96 6.14
CA LYS A 131 12.25 -19.85 6.80
C LYS A 131 11.66 -19.15 8.01
N ALA A 132 10.38 -19.36 8.28
CA ALA A 132 9.79 -18.90 9.53
C ALA A 132 10.30 -19.73 10.71
N GLU A 133 10.65 -19.03 11.79
CA GLU A 133 10.99 -19.65 13.07
C GLU A 133 9.80 -19.52 14.03
N PRO A 134 9.54 -20.52 14.89
CA PRO A 134 8.44 -20.45 15.85
C PRO A 134 8.48 -19.24 16.81
N ALA A 135 9.66 -18.62 16.96
CA ALA A 135 9.86 -17.43 17.79
C ALA A 135 9.48 -16.11 17.08
N ASP A 136 9.16 -16.13 15.78
CA ASP A 136 8.61 -14.97 15.09
C ASP A 136 7.20 -14.67 15.63
N GLY A 137 7.02 -13.52 16.29
CA GLY A 137 5.87 -13.21 17.14
C GLY A 137 4.47 -13.34 16.50
N ASP A 138 4.40 -13.22 15.17
CA ASP A 138 3.14 -13.16 14.43
C ASP A 138 2.80 -14.50 13.72
N THR A 139 3.65 -15.52 13.85
CA THR A 139 3.50 -16.80 13.12
C THR A 139 2.24 -17.56 13.54
N LYS A 140 1.88 -17.55 14.83
CA LYS A 140 0.67 -18.21 15.33
C LYS A 140 -0.60 -17.59 14.72
N ALA A 141 -0.65 -16.27 14.61
CA ALA A 141 -1.79 -15.56 14.02
C ALA A 141 -1.90 -15.77 12.51
N ALA A 142 -0.77 -16.02 11.83
CA ALA A 142 -0.72 -16.34 10.41
C ALA A 142 -1.17 -17.77 10.06
N GLY A 143 -1.55 -18.58 11.06
CA GLY A 143 -2.09 -19.93 10.83
C GLY A 143 -1.15 -20.82 10.01
N GLU A 144 -1.66 -21.39 8.91
CA GLU A 144 -0.89 -22.25 8.01
C GLU A 144 0.27 -21.53 7.31
N LEU A 145 0.19 -20.20 7.14
CA LEU A 145 1.27 -19.39 6.58
C LEU A 145 2.38 -19.16 7.60
N GLY A 146 2.10 -19.29 8.90
CA GLY A 146 3.03 -19.00 9.99
C GLY A 146 4.37 -19.72 9.86
N MET A 147 4.39 -20.92 9.30
CA MET A 147 5.59 -21.72 9.11
C MET A 147 6.14 -21.71 7.69
N GLN A 148 5.51 -20.97 6.77
CA GLN A 148 5.98 -20.84 5.40
C GLN A 148 7.17 -19.88 5.28
N ASP A 149 7.92 -20.08 4.20
CA ASP A 149 9.01 -19.19 3.84
C ASP A 149 8.47 -17.82 3.41
N PHE A 150 9.22 -16.76 3.73
CA PHE A 150 8.86 -15.39 3.41
C PHE A 150 10.07 -14.59 2.92
N TRP A 151 9.82 -13.49 2.22
CA TRP A 151 10.82 -12.48 1.92
C TRP A 151 10.68 -11.30 2.88
N PRO A 152 11.77 -10.86 3.56
CA PRO A 152 11.80 -9.54 4.17
C PRO A 152 11.81 -8.48 3.06
N VAL A 153 10.88 -7.54 3.09
CA VAL A 153 10.74 -6.49 2.08
C VAL A 153 10.78 -5.13 2.74
N SER A 154 11.44 -4.17 2.11
CA SER A 154 11.40 -2.75 2.47
C SER A 154 11.08 -1.93 1.23
N ILE A 155 10.11 -1.02 1.34
CA ILE A 155 9.73 -0.09 0.28
C ILE A 155 9.87 1.33 0.82
N ALA A 156 10.66 2.15 0.16
CA ALA A 156 10.79 3.57 0.45
C ALA A 156 10.04 4.38 -0.62
N TYR A 157 9.25 5.36 -0.18
CA TYR A 157 8.39 6.18 -1.04
C TYR A 157 8.96 7.59 -1.12
N PHE A 158 8.93 8.17 -2.31
CA PHE A 158 9.44 9.50 -2.61
C PHE A 158 8.40 10.25 -3.42
N ASP A 159 8.24 11.55 -3.16
CA ASP A 159 7.66 12.46 -4.15
C ASP A 159 8.51 12.43 -5.44
N ASP A 160 7.94 12.86 -6.57
CA ASP A 160 8.72 13.04 -7.79
C ASP A 160 9.96 13.92 -7.50
N PRO A 161 11.17 13.48 -7.89
CA PRO A 161 12.39 14.16 -7.52
C PRO A 161 12.44 15.56 -8.14
N GLU A 162 12.43 16.60 -7.29
CA GLU A 162 12.81 17.94 -7.72
C GLU A 162 14.33 18.01 -7.97
N PRO A 163 14.78 18.64 -9.06
CA PRO A 163 16.21 18.80 -9.33
C PRO A 163 16.95 19.44 -8.15
N ASP A 164 18.13 18.92 -7.82
CA ASP A 164 19.05 19.47 -6.81
C ASP A 164 18.54 19.44 -5.35
N THR A 165 17.62 18.53 -5.01
CA THR A 165 17.18 18.29 -3.63
C THR A 165 17.79 16.99 -3.05
N ASP A 166 18.20 17.02 -1.78
CA ASP A 166 18.50 15.79 -1.03
C ASP A 166 17.17 15.06 -0.77
N ALA A 167 16.81 14.15 -1.67
CA ALA A 167 15.54 13.43 -1.60
C ALA A 167 15.59 12.36 -0.50
N SER A 168 15.08 12.69 0.68
CA SER A 168 14.75 11.71 1.72
C SER A 168 13.37 11.10 1.42
N PRO A 169 13.15 9.81 1.74
CA PRO A 169 11.85 9.21 1.54
C PRO A 169 10.80 9.87 2.44
N ILE A 170 9.60 10.10 1.91
CA ILE A 170 8.46 10.62 2.66
C ILE A 170 7.98 9.64 3.74
N TYR A 171 8.10 8.33 3.45
CA TYR A 171 7.96 7.26 4.42
C TYR A 171 8.57 5.97 3.88
N ARG A 172 8.79 5.01 4.78
CA ARG A 172 9.28 3.66 4.44
C ARG A 172 8.42 2.61 5.12
N ILE A 173 8.09 1.54 4.40
CA ILE A 173 7.39 0.38 4.96
C ILE A 173 8.31 -0.83 4.91
N GLY A 174 8.45 -1.54 6.03
CA GLY A 174 9.06 -2.86 6.14
C GLY A 174 8.02 -3.91 6.48
N PHE A 175 8.11 -5.09 5.87
CA PHE A 175 7.20 -6.21 6.15
C PHE A 175 7.82 -7.56 5.76
N LYS A 176 7.22 -8.64 6.22
CA LYS A 176 7.50 -10.02 5.78
C LYS A 176 6.42 -10.44 4.80
N LEU A 177 6.82 -10.78 3.57
CA LEU A 177 5.93 -11.12 2.46
C LEU A 177 5.95 -12.61 2.15
N TYR A 178 4.77 -13.23 2.15
CA TYR A 178 4.55 -14.58 1.67
C TYR A 178 4.33 -14.61 0.15
N ASP A 179 4.55 -15.78 -0.46
CA ASP A 179 4.44 -15.97 -1.91
C ASP A 179 3.02 -15.78 -2.47
N ASN A 180 2.01 -15.82 -1.62
CA ASN A 180 0.62 -15.55 -1.97
C ASN A 180 0.21 -14.08 -1.79
N GLY A 181 1.15 -13.18 -1.45
CA GLY A 181 0.88 -11.75 -1.25
C GLY A 181 0.41 -11.37 0.15
N VAL A 182 0.22 -12.33 1.07
CA VAL A 182 -0.04 -12.01 2.48
C VAL A 182 1.23 -11.43 3.11
N ALA A 183 1.08 -10.33 3.86
CA ALA A 183 2.19 -9.70 4.58
C ALA A 183 1.91 -9.62 6.08
N ARG A 184 2.98 -9.65 6.89
CA ARG A 184 2.94 -9.55 8.36
C ARG A 184 4.15 -8.77 8.90
N ASP A 185 4.15 -8.49 10.20
CA ASP A 185 5.24 -7.79 10.90
C ASP A 185 5.56 -6.45 10.22
N PHE A 186 4.52 -5.62 10.09
CA PHE A 186 4.59 -4.32 9.42
C PHE A 186 5.31 -3.31 10.31
N GLU A 187 6.22 -2.54 9.74
CA GLU A 187 6.79 -1.33 10.34
C GLU A 187 6.72 -0.20 9.32
N THR A 188 6.01 0.88 9.65
CA THR A 188 5.99 2.11 8.85
C THR A 188 6.80 3.18 9.57
N ASP A 189 7.80 3.72 8.88
CA ASP A 189 8.68 4.78 9.35
C ASP A 189 8.33 6.10 8.63
N TYR A 190 7.78 7.05 9.36
CA TYR A 190 7.43 8.39 8.89
C TYR A 190 8.56 9.41 9.14
N GLY A 191 9.73 8.96 9.59
CA GLY A 191 10.87 9.81 9.96
C GLY A 191 10.79 10.28 11.42
N GLU A 192 9.71 10.96 11.81
CA GLU A 192 9.54 11.47 13.19
C GLU A 192 9.07 10.40 14.18
N PHE A 193 8.32 9.41 13.69
CA PHE A 193 7.82 8.29 14.47
C PHE A 193 7.68 7.04 13.60
N ARG A 194 7.56 5.90 14.28
CA ARG A 194 7.34 4.59 13.65
C ARG A 194 6.10 3.94 14.20
N ILE A 195 5.32 3.31 13.33
CA ILE A 195 4.19 2.48 13.70
C ILE A 195 4.56 1.03 13.41
N ARG A 196 4.40 0.16 14.40
CA ARG A 196 4.55 -1.28 14.24
C ARG A 196 3.18 -1.96 14.28
N GLY A 197 2.88 -2.73 13.24
CA GLY A 197 1.67 -3.55 13.13
C GLY A 197 1.99 -5.02 13.29
N GLN A 198 1.33 -5.68 14.25
CA GLN A 198 1.41 -7.12 14.45
C GLN A 198 0.13 -7.79 13.97
N LEU A 199 0.28 -8.90 13.23
CA LEU A 199 -0.85 -9.70 12.80
C LEU A 199 -1.46 -10.43 14.01
N VAL A 200 -2.76 -10.24 14.24
CA VAL A 200 -3.50 -10.86 15.35
C VAL A 200 -4.47 -11.95 14.88
N THR A 201 -5.03 -11.79 13.69
CA THR A 201 -5.99 -12.71 13.08
C THR A 201 -5.77 -12.72 11.57
N LEU A 202 -5.86 -13.90 10.96
CA LEU A 202 -5.86 -14.09 9.52
C LEU A 202 -6.98 -15.04 9.12
N ASP A 203 -7.93 -14.53 8.34
CA ASP A 203 -8.97 -15.33 7.72
C ASP A 203 -8.66 -15.44 6.22
N LEU A 204 -8.30 -16.64 5.77
CA LEU A 204 -8.06 -16.91 4.36
C LEU A 204 -9.40 -17.17 3.65
N LEU A 205 -9.61 -16.46 2.55
CA LEU A 205 -10.80 -16.62 1.72
C LEU A 205 -10.57 -17.71 0.67
N ASP A 206 -11.64 -18.42 0.31
CA ASP A 206 -11.62 -19.35 -0.80
C ASP A 206 -11.33 -18.61 -2.11
N ALA A 207 -10.50 -19.21 -2.96
CA ALA A 207 -10.27 -18.66 -4.29
C ALA A 207 -11.59 -18.65 -5.08
N PRO A 208 -12.00 -17.51 -5.66
CA PRO A 208 -13.21 -17.46 -6.47
C PRO A 208 -13.03 -18.37 -7.69
N ALA A 209 -14.10 -19.07 -8.07
CA ALA A 209 -14.14 -19.83 -9.31
C ALA A 209 -14.07 -18.87 -10.50
N CYS A 210 -12.86 -18.62 -10.99
CA CYS A 210 -12.60 -17.87 -12.20
C CYS A 210 -13.14 -18.66 -13.41
N LYS A 211 -14.08 -18.09 -14.15
CA LYS A 211 -14.57 -18.62 -15.43
C LYS A 211 -13.79 -18.05 -16.59
#